data_AF-F7NYV7-F1
#
_entry.id   AF-F7NYV7-F1
#
_cell.length_a   1.000
_cell.length_b   1.000
_cell.length_c   1.000
_cell.angle_alpha   90.00
_cell.angle_beta   90.00
_cell.angle_gamma   90.00
#
_symmetry.space_group_name_H-M   'P 1'
#
loop_
_entity.id
_entity.type
_entity.pdbx_description
1 polymer ?
#
loop_
_entity_poly.entity_id
_entity_poly.type
_entity_poly.pdbx_seq_one_letter_code
_entity_poly.pdbx_strand_id
1 'polypeptide(L)' 'MQTALAHSRPAFLLPESTLHQYFIELLNLAGIEPGGKQPWDLQLNAFNVPERVFAEGSIGLGESYMDGDWKNAD' A
#
# COMPACT_ATOMS: atom_id res chain seq x y z
N MET A 1 30.12 -2.22 12.72
CA MET A 1 29.80 -1.47 11.51
C MET A 1 28.58 -2.11 10.87
N GLN A 2 27.52 -1.32 10.69
CA GLN A 2 26.22 -1.75 10.18
C GLN A 2 26.30 -2.14 8.70
N THR A 3 25.75 -3.30 8.34
CA THR A 3 25.36 -3.62 6.97
C THR A 3 23.84 -3.62 6.94
N ALA A 4 23.25 -2.50 6.52
CA ALA A 4 21.81 -2.41 6.33
C ALA A 4 21.40 -3.38 5.22
N LEU A 5 20.60 -4.38 5.58
CA LEU A 5 19.97 -5.30 4.64
C LEU A 5 19.12 -4.48 3.68
N ALA A 6 19.40 -4.57 2.38
CA ALA A 6 18.55 -4.05 1.32
C ALA A 6 17.17 -4.70 1.50
N HIS A 7 16.20 -3.93 1.98
CA HIS A 7 14.82 -4.40 2.05
C HIS A 7 14.32 -4.49 0.61
N SER A 8 14.19 -5.71 0.11
CA SER A 8 13.58 -5.98 -1.18
C SER A 8 12.21 -5.32 -1.20
N ARG A 9 12.04 -4.31 -2.06
CA ARG A 9 10.76 -3.66 -2.29
C ARG A 9 9.74 -4.78 -2.57
N PRO A 10 8.67 -4.92 -1.77
CA PRO A 10 7.76 -6.05 -1.92
C PRO A 10 7.24 -6.16 -3.34
N ALA A 11 7.12 -7.39 -3.84
CA ALA A 11 6.66 -7.66 -5.21
C ALA A 11 5.26 -7.07 -5.52
N PHE A 12 4.48 -6.70 -4.50
CA PHE A 12 3.19 -6.02 -4.68
C PHE A 12 3.29 -4.55 -5.07
N LEU A 13 4.47 -3.93 -4.94
CA LEU A 13 4.71 -2.56 -5.43
C LEU A 13 5.21 -2.54 -6.87
N LEU A 14 5.09 -3.65 -7.61
CA LEU A 14 5.56 -3.72 -9.00
C LEU A 14 4.68 -2.85 -9.90
N PRO A 15 5.25 -1.83 -10.56
CA PRO A 15 4.53 -0.70 -11.14
C PRO A 15 3.91 -0.97 -12.52
N GLU A 16 3.71 -2.21 -12.96
CA GLU A 16 3.23 -2.48 -14.34
C GLU A 16 1.73 -2.14 -14.53
N SER A 17 0.98 -1.86 -13.45
CA SER A 17 -0.44 -1.47 -13.51
C SER A 17 -0.63 0.04 -13.33
N THR A 18 -1.26 0.69 -14.30
CA THR A 18 -1.62 2.13 -14.23
C THR A 18 -2.54 2.44 -13.05
N LEU A 19 -3.43 1.50 -12.68
CA LEU A 19 -4.30 1.63 -11.51
C LEU A 19 -3.49 1.69 -10.21
N HIS A 20 -2.48 0.83 -10.08
CA HIS A 20 -1.60 0.81 -8.92
C HIS A 20 -0.73 2.07 -8.84
N GLN A 21 -0.22 2.54 -9.99
CA GLN A 21 0.52 3.81 -10.05
C GLN A 21 -0.36 4.97 -9.55
N TYR A 22 -1.59 5.07 -10.06
CA TYR A 22 -2.51 6.12 -9.65
C TYR A 22 -2.90 6.02 -8.16
N PHE A 23 -3.10 4.82 -7.64
CA PHE A 23 -3.30 4.59 -6.21
C PHE A 23 -2.13 5.14 -5.37
N ILE A 24 -0.90 4.81 -5.75
CA ILE A 24 0.32 5.28 -5.08
C ILE A 24 0.43 6.81 -5.18
N GLU A 25 0.14 7.40 -6.34
CA GLU A 25 0.14 8.85 -6.52
C GLU A 25 -0.85 9.54 -5.59
N LEU A 26 -2.09 9.04 -5.47
CA LEU A 26 -3.10 9.59 -4.56
C LEU A 26 -2.66 9.51 -3.10
N LEU A 27 -2.06 8.41 -2.68
CA LEU A 27 -1.53 8.25 -1.32
C LEU A 27 -0.37 9.22 -1.05
N ASN A 28 0.54 9.38 -2.02
CA ASN A 28 1.66 10.32 -1.93
C ASN A 28 1.20 11.78 -1.79
N LEU A 29 0.08 12.17 -2.41
CA LEU A 29 -0.51 13.50 -2.22
C LEU A 29 -0.95 13.73 -0.77
N ALA A 30 -1.30 12.67 -0.04
CA ALA A 30 -1.63 12.71 1.38
C ALA A 30 -0.42 12.49 2.31
N GLY A 31 0.79 12.31 1.77
CA GLY A 31 1.98 12.00 2.56
C GLY A 31 1.99 10.59 3.15
N ILE A 32 1.30 9.65 2.49
CA ILE A 32 1.25 8.22 2.85
C ILE A 32 2.09 7.45 1.84
N GLU A 33 3.11 6.73 2.30
CA GLU A 33 3.99 5.92 1.46
C GLU A 33 3.66 4.42 1.60
N PRO A 34 3.21 3.73 0.53
CA PRO A 34 3.08 2.27 0.56
C PRO A 34 4.41 1.57 0.84
N GLY A 35 4.47 0.76 1.90
CA GLY A 35 5.70 0.14 2.39
C GLY A 35 6.61 1.09 3.18
N GLY A 36 6.13 2.29 3.51
CA GLY A 36 6.82 3.26 4.35
C GLY A 36 6.95 2.82 5.81
N LYS A 37 7.45 3.70 6.67
CA LYS A 37 7.78 3.39 8.07
C LYS A 37 7.10 4.32 9.07
N GLN A 38 6.37 5.32 8.60
CA GLN A 38 5.58 6.17 9.47
C GLN A 38 4.35 5.39 9.94
N PRO A 39 3.85 5.61 11.15
CA PRO A 39 2.74 4.83 11.71
C PRO A 39 1.41 4.97 10.95
N TRP A 40 1.32 5.91 10.01
CA TRP A 40 0.18 6.09 9.08
C TRP A 40 0.46 5.57 7.67
N ASP A 41 1.68 5.10 7.39
CA ASP A 41 2.03 4.50 6.10
C ASP A 41 1.34 3.16 5.92
N LEU A 42 1.09 2.80 4.67
CA LEU A 42 0.26 1.65 4.32
C LEU A 42 1.13 0.42 4.02
N GLN A 43 0.94 -0.68 4.74
CA GLN A 43 1.53 -1.98 4.43
C GLN A 43 0.50 -2.83 3.69
N LEU A 44 0.72 -3.10 2.41
CA LEU A 44 -0.16 -3.98 1.63
C LEU A 44 0.26 -5.44 1.86
N ASN A 45 -0.70 -6.29 2.19
CA ASN A 45 -0.54 -7.74 2.31
C ASN A 45 -1.17 -8.48 1.13
N ALA A 46 -2.04 -7.82 0.36
CA ALA A 46 -2.66 -8.33 -0.85
C ALA A 46 -2.49 -7.39 -2.05
N PHE A 47 -2.49 -7.95 -3.26
CA PHE A 47 -2.26 -7.20 -4.50
C PHE A 47 -3.51 -6.46 -5.00
N ASN A 48 -4.71 -6.92 -4.65
CA ASN A 48 -5.98 -6.42 -5.19
C ASN A 48 -6.59 -5.25 -4.40
N VAL A 49 -5.84 -4.66 -3.46
CA VAL A 49 -6.33 -3.51 -2.67
C VAL A 49 -6.67 -2.32 -3.56
N PRO A 50 -5.83 -1.89 -4.53
CA PRO A 50 -6.19 -0.81 -5.44
C PRO A 50 -7.49 -1.08 -6.19
N GLU A 51 -7.68 -2.29 -6.71
CA GLU A 51 -8.90 -2.71 -7.41
C GLU A 51 -10.14 -2.59 -6.53
N ARG A 52 -10.08 -3.09 -5.28
CA ARG A 52 -11.19 -2.97 -4.32
C ARG A 52 -11.49 -1.51 -4.02
N VAL A 53 -10.47 -0.71 -3.74
CA VAL A 53 -10.62 0.72 -3.41
C VAL A 53 -11.22 1.50 -4.59
N PHE A 54 -10.81 1.24 -5.83
CA PHE A 54 -11.38 1.94 -6.98
C PHE A 54 -12.77 1.44 -7.38
N ALA A 55 -13.11 0.18 -7.11
CA ALA A 55 -14.42 -0.38 -7.40
C ALA A 55 -15.48 0.04 -6.37
N GLU A 56 -15.12 0.09 -5.08
CA GLU A 56 -16.06 0.23 -3.95
C GLU A 56 -15.82 1.50 -3.12
N GLY A 57 -14.80 2.29 -3.45
CA GLY A 57 -14.45 3.52 -2.74
C GLY A 57 -14.02 3.27 -1.29
N SER A 58 -14.61 4.03 -0.36
CA SER A 58 -14.30 3.94 1.07
C SER A 58 -14.70 2.60 1.69
N ILE A 59 -15.72 1.91 1.16
CA ILE A 59 -16.11 0.58 1.64
C ILE A 59 -15.01 -0.42 1.31
N GLY A 60 -14.55 -0.46 0.05
CA GLY A 60 -13.45 -1.35 -0.34
C GLY A 60 -12.17 -1.08 0.44
N LEU A 61 -11.89 0.18 0.78
CA LEU A 61 -10.77 0.53 1.67
C LEU A 61 -10.95 -0.01 3.09
N GLY A 62 -12.14 0.13 3.67
CA GLY A 62 -12.44 -0.34 5.03
C GLY A 62 -12.51 -1.86 5.13
N GLU A 63 -13.13 -2.54 4.17
CA GLU A 63 -13.21 -4.00 4.16
C GLU A 63 -11.84 -4.63 3.93
N SER A 64 -11.02 -4.09 3.01
CA SER A 64 -9.64 -4.57 2.85
C SER A 64 -8.78 -4.36 4.11
N TYR A 65 -9.08 -3.36 4.94
CA TYR A 65 -8.45 -3.24 6.26
C TYR A 65 -8.94 -4.33 7.22
N MET A 66 -10.26 -4.54 7.29
CA MET A 66 -10.85 -5.56 8.17
C MET A 66 -10.41 -6.99 7.80
N ASP A 67 -10.24 -7.26 6.50
CA ASP A 67 -9.77 -8.55 5.97
C ASP A 67 -8.26 -8.75 6.16
N GLY A 68 -7.52 -7.70 6.54
CA GLY A 68 -6.07 -7.73 6.71
C GLY A 68 -5.29 -7.64 5.40
N ASP A 69 -5.93 -7.30 4.29
CA ASP A 69 -5.28 -7.08 2.99
C ASP A 69 -4.34 -5.87 3.02
N TRP A 70 -4.56 -4.94 3.95
CA TRP A 70 -3.57 -3.93 4.33
C TRP A 70 -3.66 -3.58 5.81
N LYS A 71 -2.57 -3.02 6.34
CA LYS A 71 -2.50 -2.45 7.69
C LYS A 71 -1.67 -1.17 7.68
N ASN A 72 -1.72 -0.40 8.76
CA ASN A 72 -0.75 0.67 8.95
C ASN A 72 0.63 0.09 9.32
N ALA A 73 1.69 0.87 9.14
CA ALA A 73 3.00 0.51 9.68
C ALA A 73 2.95 0.49 11.21
N ASP A 74 3.68 -0.45 11.82
CA ASP A 74 3.80 -0.57 13.27
C ASP A 74 4.68 0.56 13.86
#